data_AF-A0AAD2DM61-F1
#
_entry.id   AF-A0AAD2DM61-F1
#
_cell.length_a   1.000
_cell.length_b   1.000
_cell.length_c   1.000
_cell.angle_alpha   90.00
_cell.angle_beta   90.00
_cell.angle_gamma   90.00
#
_symmetry.space_group_name_H-M   'P 1'
#
loop_
_entity.id
_entity.type
_entity.pdbx_description
1 polymer ?
#
loop_
_entity_poly.entity_id
_entity_poly.type
_entity_poly.pdbx_seq_one_letter_code
_entity_poly.pdbx_strand_id
1 'polypeptide(L)'
;MSTFNFFSGGIAILSGIAYIFQSWRSLYITSSIPSILFVAIILHFLSESPRWCLIRRKMNQVMKTMHRIAITNGNHLSDGTLLVLDEEGNCVPDKVHGESKTEFESQSAITGSLIDVLHLPLIQIRLLLAVAINFVCSVVYYGLSLNVGNLGTNLYLNVLLNSIVEVPAILLTAILLNKFGRKPLAIGIQWFNGVFCIVGSLLKGYGTWKVVRIVCGIQGIFGMAGTYNLLFVYMVELFPTVVRNAALGCATQAAQMGAILSPFVVVIGEGIPFVLSELVGLQEEFYYFT
;
A
#
# COMPACT_ATOMS: atom_id res chain seq x y z
N MET A 1 -0.26 2.84 -9.87
CA MET A 1 0.18 1.66 -10.65
C MET A 1 1.69 1.57 -10.80
N SER A 2 2.40 2.65 -11.18
CA SER A 2 3.87 2.61 -11.33
C SER A 2 4.64 2.26 -10.02
N THR A 3 4.14 2.69 -8.86
CA THR A 3 4.76 2.44 -7.54
C THR A 3 4.90 0.96 -7.15
N PHE A 4 3.90 0.12 -7.46
CA PHE A 4 3.94 -1.30 -7.12
C PHE A 4 4.94 -2.09 -7.98
N ASN A 5 5.11 -1.70 -9.25
CA ASN A 5 6.12 -2.31 -10.12
C ASN A 5 7.54 -1.96 -9.66
N PHE A 6 7.76 -0.74 -9.17
CA PHE A 6 9.06 -0.37 -8.58
C PHE A 6 9.35 -1.16 -7.30
N PHE A 7 8.34 -1.41 -6.46
CA PHE A 7 8.50 -2.20 -5.25
C PHE A 7 8.94 -3.64 -5.57
N SER A 8 8.24 -4.30 -6.48
CA SER A 8 8.58 -5.67 -6.88
C SER A 8 9.94 -5.76 -7.60
N GLY A 9 10.26 -4.76 -8.44
CA GLY A 9 11.60 -4.62 -9.03
C GLY A 9 12.70 -4.46 -7.98
N GLY A 10 12.44 -3.72 -6.90
CA GLY A 10 13.35 -3.59 -5.76
C GLY A 10 13.62 -4.92 -5.06
N ILE A 11 12.60 -5.75 -4.84
CA ILE A 11 12.75 -7.08 -4.24
C ILE A 11 13.54 -8.01 -5.18
N ALA A 12 13.29 -7.96 -6.49
CA ALA A 12 14.03 -8.74 -7.47
C ALA A 12 15.53 -8.39 -7.48
N ILE A 13 15.85 -7.09 -7.47
CA ILE A 13 17.24 -6.60 -7.38
C ILE A 13 17.87 -7.03 -6.05
N LEU A 14 17.14 -6.90 -4.94
CA LEU A 14 17.62 -7.31 -3.61
C LEU A 14 17.93 -8.81 -3.57
N SER A 15 17.10 -9.65 -4.17
CA SER A 15 17.35 -11.09 -4.26
C SER A 15 18.62 -11.41 -5.09
N GLY A 16 18.83 -10.69 -6.20
CA GLY A 16 20.06 -10.81 -7.00
C GLY A 16 21.32 -10.41 -6.22
N ILE A 17 21.27 -9.30 -5.47
CA ILE A 17 22.36 -8.86 -4.59
C ILE A 17 22.61 -9.87 -3.48
N ALA A 18 21.55 -10.43 -2.90
CA ALA A 18 21.63 -11.42 -1.83
C ALA A 18 22.23 -12.75 -2.29
N TYR A 19 22.08 -13.11 -3.57
CA TYR A 19 22.76 -14.26 -4.16
C TYR A 19 24.28 -14.06 -4.27
N ILE A 20 24.72 -12.84 -4.58
CA ILE A 20 26.15 -12.48 -4.71
C ILE A 20 26.81 -12.32 -3.33
N PHE A 21 26.11 -11.69 -2.38
CA PHE A 21 26.61 -11.41 -1.04
C PHE A 21 25.87 -12.24 0.01
N GLN A 22 26.41 -13.42 0.31
CA GLN A 22 25.82 -14.35 1.28
C GLN A 22 26.01 -13.94 2.75
N SER A 23 26.83 -12.92 3.04
CA SER A 23 26.99 -12.41 4.40
C SER A 23 25.93 -11.35 4.70
N TRP A 24 25.22 -11.50 5.83
CA TRP A 24 24.16 -10.55 6.23
C TRP A 24 24.70 -9.12 6.36
N ARG A 25 25.92 -8.94 6.87
CA ARG A 25 26.57 -7.63 6.99
C ARG A 25 26.83 -6.97 5.64
N SER A 26 27.41 -7.71 4.69
CA SER A 26 27.67 -7.16 3.34
C SER A 26 26.37 -6.86 2.60
N LEU A 27 25.33 -7.66 2.80
CA LEU A 27 24.00 -7.43 2.22
C LEU A 27 23.41 -6.11 2.71
N TYR A 28 23.39 -5.86 4.03
CA TYR A 28 22.89 -4.60 4.60
C TYR A 28 23.66 -3.37 4.09
N ILE A 29 24.99 -3.47 4.00
CA ILE A 29 25.82 -2.37 3.48
C ILE A 29 25.48 -2.11 2.02
N THR A 30 25.44 -3.17 1.20
CA THR A 30 25.19 -3.07 -0.24
C THR A 30 23.79 -2.56 -0.56
N SER A 31 22.77 -2.94 0.21
CA SER A 31 21.39 -2.43 0.03
C SER A 31 21.23 -0.98 0.49
N SER A 32 22.04 -0.53 1.45
CA SER A 32 21.97 0.84 1.98
C SER A 32 22.59 1.88 1.03
N ILE A 33 23.65 1.51 0.30
CA ILE A 33 24.34 2.38 -0.67
C ILE A 33 23.38 3.02 -1.71
N PRO A 34 22.57 2.25 -2.47
CA PRO A 34 21.66 2.83 -3.46
C PRO A 34 20.58 3.70 -2.80
N SER A 35 20.17 3.37 -1.58
CA SER A 35 19.16 4.15 -0.83
C SER A 35 19.73 5.51 -0.40
N ILE A 36 20.95 5.55 0.12
CA ILE A 36 21.64 6.78 0.51
C ILE A 36 21.94 7.64 -0.72
N LEU A 37 22.41 7.03 -1.80
CA LEU A 37 22.70 7.72 -3.05
C LEU A 37 21.43 8.34 -3.66
N PHE A 38 20.31 7.61 -3.63
CA PHE A 38 19.01 8.12 -4.06
C PHE A 38 18.55 9.33 -3.23
N VAL A 39 18.67 9.26 -1.90
CA VAL A 39 18.33 10.39 -1.01
C VAL A 39 19.25 11.59 -1.25
N ALA A 40 20.56 11.37 -1.37
CA ALA A 40 21.52 12.44 -1.61
C ALA A 40 21.28 13.18 -2.93
N ILE A 41 20.95 12.43 -4.00
CA ILE A 41 20.62 13.00 -5.31
C ILE A 41 19.28 13.73 -5.25
N ILE A 42 18.22 13.08 -4.75
CA ILE A 42 16.87 13.67 -4.78
C ILE A 42 16.74 14.88 -3.89
N LEU A 43 17.36 14.90 -2.71
CA LEU A 43 17.33 16.07 -1.83
C LEU A 43 17.84 17.34 -2.53
N HIS A 44 18.75 17.20 -3.50
CA HIS A 44 19.23 18.34 -4.28
C HIS A 44 18.18 18.87 -5.28
N PHE A 45 17.35 17.98 -5.83
CA PHE A 45 16.34 18.33 -6.83
C PHE A 45 14.94 18.59 -6.25
N LEU A 46 14.66 18.13 -5.03
CA LEU A 46 13.34 18.22 -4.43
C LEU A 46 13.11 19.61 -3.85
N SER A 47 12.28 20.40 -4.53
CA SER A 47 11.73 21.62 -3.96
C SER A 47 10.61 21.28 -2.98
N GLU A 48 10.51 22.02 -1.88
CA GLU A 48 9.50 21.81 -0.84
C GLU A 48 8.07 21.98 -1.39
N SER A 49 7.10 21.23 -0.86
CA SER A 49 5.76 21.18 -1.47
C SER A 49 5.07 22.55 -1.39
N PRO A 50 4.52 23.10 -2.50
CA PRO A 50 3.87 24.41 -2.50
C PRO A 50 2.70 24.49 -1.53
N ARG A 51 1.94 23.39 -1.39
CA ARG A 51 0.80 23.29 -0.47
C ARG A 51 1.22 23.42 1.00
N TRP A 52 2.33 22.81 1.40
CA TRP A 52 2.84 22.95 2.77
C TRP A 52 3.34 24.38 3.05
N CYS A 53 4.03 24.99 2.10
CA CYS A 53 4.47 26.38 2.21
C CYS A 53 3.27 27.36 2.27
N LEU A 54 2.19 27.07 1.54
CA LEU A 54 0.93 27.83 1.59
C LEU A 54 0.26 27.75 2.97
N ILE A 55 0.12 26.53 3.52
CA ILE A 55 -0.48 26.31 4.85
C ILE A 55 0.33 27.03 5.95
N ARG A 56 1.66 27.05 5.85
CA ARG A 56 2.55 27.77 6.79
C ARG A 56 2.66 29.28 6.51
N ARG A 57 1.81 29.85 5.65
CA ARG A 57 1.81 31.27 5.25
C ARG A 57 3.17 31.79 4.74
N LYS A 58 4.04 30.92 4.24
CA LYS A 58 5.35 31.30 3.66
C LYS A 58 5.20 31.72 2.20
N MET A 59 4.43 32.78 1.95
CA MET A 59 4.02 33.20 0.60
C MET A 59 5.20 33.48 -0.34
N ASN A 60 6.31 34.02 0.17
CA ASN A 60 7.52 34.27 -0.64
C ASN A 60 8.13 32.98 -1.22
N GLN A 61 8.13 31.88 -0.45
CA GLN A 61 8.63 30.58 -0.92
C GLN A 61 7.65 29.93 -1.90
N VAL A 62 6.34 30.06 -1.64
CA VAL A 62 5.29 29.57 -2.54
C VAL A 62 5.40 30.23 -3.91
N MET A 63 5.45 31.56 -3.96
CA MET A 63 5.52 32.31 -5.21
C MET A 63 6.80 31.98 -5.99
N LYS A 64 7.95 31.84 -5.30
CA LYS A 64 9.22 31.43 -5.92
C LYS A 64 9.14 30.03 -6.53
N THR A 65 8.53 29.07 -5.82
CA THR A 65 8.37 27.69 -6.32
C THR A 65 7.34 27.62 -7.44
N MET A 66 6.20 28.32 -7.33
CA MET A 66 5.17 28.39 -8.37
C MET A 66 5.69 29.07 -9.64
N HIS A 67 6.44 30.16 -9.52
CA HIS A 67 7.06 30.82 -10.66
C HIS A 67 8.08 29.92 -11.36
N ARG A 68 8.88 29.15 -10.60
CA ARG A 68 9.80 28.15 -11.17
C ARG A 68 9.06 27.03 -11.92
N ILE A 69 7.96 26.51 -11.35
CA ILE A 69 7.12 25.49 -12.00
C ILE A 69 6.48 26.06 -13.27
N ALA A 70 5.98 27.29 -13.23
CA ALA A 70 5.34 27.95 -14.35
C ALA A 70 6.28 28.16 -15.53
N ILE A 71 7.48 28.70 -15.28
CA ILE A 71 8.53 28.83 -16.30
C ILE A 71 8.85 27.46 -16.92
N THR A 72 8.97 26.42 -16.09
CA THR A 72 9.29 25.05 -16.57
C THR A 72 8.16 24.47 -17.42
N ASN A 73 6.91 24.84 -17.13
CA ASN A 73 5.72 24.44 -17.90
C ASN A 73 5.41 25.40 -19.08
N GLY A 74 6.27 26.39 -19.36
CA GLY A 74 6.10 27.34 -20.46
C GLY A 74 4.98 28.36 -20.28
N ASN A 75 4.49 28.56 -19.06
CA ASN A 75 3.44 29.53 -18.75
C ASN A 75 3.96 30.64 -17.82
N HIS A 76 3.45 31.87 -17.95
CA HIS A 76 3.83 32.98 -17.09
C HIS A 76 2.74 33.23 -16.04
N LEU A 77 3.07 33.09 -14.75
CA LEU A 77 2.19 33.59 -13.69
C LEU A 77 2.30 35.13 -13.65
N SER A 78 1.16 35.82 -13.78
CA SER A 78 1.10 37.27 -13.63
C SER A 78 1.36 37.65 -12.17
N ASP A 79 2.11 38.73 -11.92
CA ASP A 79 2.60 39.21 -10.60
C ASP A 79 1.51 39.62 -9.57
N GLY A 80 0.25 39.24 -9.78
CA GLY A 80 -0.89 39.56 -8.93
C GLY A 80 -1.83 38.38 -8.64
N THR A 81 -1.48 37.15 -9.00
CA THR A 81 -2.35 35.99 -8.74
C THR A 81 -2.33 35.62 -7.26
N LEU A 82 -3.35 36.05 -6.53
CA LEU A 82 -3.64 35.60 -5.16
C LEU A 82 -4.00 34.10 -5.22
N LEU A 83 -3.05 33.23 -4.84
CA LEU A 83 -3.33 31.81 -4.63
C LEU A 83 -4.16 31.67 -3.36
N VAL A 84 -5.48 31.76 -3.53
CA VAL A 84 -6.45 31.43 -2.48
C VAL A 84 -6.50 29.90 -2.40
N LEU A 85 -6.36 29.38 -1.18
CA LEU A 85 -6.72 27.99 -0.91
C LEU A 85 -8.23 27.88 -1.16
N ASP A 86 -8.64 27.02 -2.09
CA ASP A 86 -10.04 26.78 -2.50
C ASP A 86 -10.94 26.20 -1.37
N GLU A 87 -10.63 26.48 -0.10
CA GLU A 87 -11.35 25.95 1.06
C GLU A 87 -12.21 26.95 1.83
N GLU A 88 -12.21 28.26 1.53
CA GLU A 88 -13.08 29.18 2.28
C GLU A 88 -13.75 30.22 1.36
N GLY A 89 -14.92 29.86 0.86
CA GLY A 89 -15.93 30.82 0.43
C GLY A 89 -16.46 31.60 1.63
N ASN A 90 -15.68 32.55 2.15
CA ASN A 90 -16.17 33.84 2.64
C ASN A 90 -15.00 34.72 3.11
N CYS A 91 -15.19 36.03 2.91
CA CYS A 91 -14.45 37.16 3.49
C CYS A 91 -13.37 37.79 2.59
N VAL A 92 -13.84 38.79 1.84
CA VAL A 92 -13.12 39.99 1.39
C VAL A 92 -12.34 40.62 2.58
N PRO A 93 -11.16 41.23 2.38
CA PRO A 93 -10.28 41.60 3.47
C PRO A 93 -10.73 42.92 4.11
N ASP A 94 -10.85 42.93 5.43
CA ASP A 94 -10.68 44.16 6.20
C ASP A 94 -9.63 43.99 7.30
N LYS A 95 -8.94 45.11 7.51
CA LYS A 95 -7.59 45.24 8.05
C LYS A 95 -7.49 44.95 9.57
N VAL A 96 -6.22 44.78 9.99
CA VAL A 96 -5.61 45.14 11.30
C VAL A 96 -5.19 43.96 12.23
N HIS A 97 -3.87 43.96 12.48
CA HIS A 97 -3.05 43.42 13.59
C HIS A 97 -3.58 42.34 14.55
N GLY A 98 -2.73 41.33 14.81
CA GLY A 98 -2.64 40.70 16.13
C GLY A 98 -2.44 39.17 16.17
N GLU A 99 -1.22 38.75 16.51
CA GLU A 99 -0.88 37.59 17.36
C GLU A 99 -1.37 36.16 17.00
N SER A 100 -0.45 35.38 16.41
CA SER A 100 0.02 34.03 16.80
C SER A 100 -0.82 33.11 17.73
N LYS A 101 -2.14 33.05 17.59
CA LYS A 101 -3.01 32.09 18.33
C LYS A 101 -3.87 31.18 17.43
N THR A 102 -3.97 31.47 16.13
CA THR A 102 -4.91 30.81 15.21
C THR A 102 -4.42 29.49 14.61
N GLU A 103 -3.13 29.14 14.76
CA GLU A 103 -2.55 27.90 14.17
C GLU A 103 -2.95 26.64 14.95
N PHE A 104 -3.10 26.73 16.27
CA PHE A 104 -3.51 25.59 17.10
C PHE A 104 -5.02 25.33 17.04
N GLU A 105 -5.84 26.39 16.95
CA GLU A 105 -7.30 26.26 16.88
C GLU A 105 -7.80 25.74 15.54
N SER A 106 -7.16 26.12 14.43
CA SER A 106 -7.52 25.59 13.10
C SER A 106 -7.11 24.13 12.94
N GLN A 107 -5.91 23.75 13.40
CA GLN A 107 -5.49 22.34 13.40
C GLN A 107 -6.31 21.49 14.37
N SER A 108 -6.67 22.00 15.55
CA SER A 108 -7.53 21.28 16.49
C SER A 108 -8.98 21.20 16.02
N ALA A 109 -9.51 22.21 15.31
CA ALA A 109 -10.83 22.17 14.70
C ALA A 109 -10.90 21.18 13.52
N ILE A 110 -9.86 21.13 12.69
CA ILE A 110 -9.76 20.13 11.60
C ILE A 110 -9.56 18.73 12.17
N THR A 111 -8.73 18.58 13.22
CA THR A 111 -8.54 17.29 13.91
C THR A 111 -9.81 16.87 14.64
N GLY A 112 -10.55 17.81 15.24
CA GLY A 112 -11.85 17.58 15.86
C GLY A 112 -12.88 17.10 14.84
N SER A 113 -12.96 17.76 13.67
CA SER A 113 -13.82 17.35 12.56
C SER A 113 -13.43 15.99 11.97
N LEU A 114 -12.13 15.69 11.89
CA LEU A 114 -11.63 14.37 11.48
C LEU A 114 -12.06 13.25 12.43
N ILE A 115 -11.96 13.49 13.73
CA ILE A 115 -12.41 12.55 14.76
C ILE A 115 -13.92 12.38 14.67
N ASP A 116 -14.68 13.46 14.49
CA ASP A 116 -16.14 13.43 14.36
C ASP A 116 -16.60 12.67 13.11
N VAL A 117 -15.92 12.84 11.97
CA VAL A 117 -16.18 12.07 10.75
C VAL A 117 -15.84 10.58 10.92
N LEU A 118 -14.80 10.27 11.72
CA LEU A 118 -14.48 8.89 12.09
C LEU A 118 -15.44 8.29 13.12
N HIS A 119 -16.26 9.08 13.80
CA HIS A 119 -17.29 8.60 14.72
C HIS A 119 -18.60 8.21 14.04
N LEU A 120 -18.76 8.45 12.73
CA LEU A 120 -19.92 7.94 12.00
C LEU A 120 -19.91 6.41 11.99
N PRO A 121 -20.98 5.74 12.47
CA PRO A 121 -21.00 4.29 12.66
C PRO A 121 -20.80 3.52 11.35
N LEU A 122 -21.26 4.06 10.22
CA LEU A 122 -21.06 3.46 8.90
C LEU A 122 -19.59 3.50 8.46
N ILE A 123 -18.87 4.58 8.77
CA ILE A 123 -17.46 4.74 8.42
C ILE A 123 -16.60 3.85 9.32
N GLN A 124 -16.94 3.73 10.60
CA GLN A 124 -16.26 2.83 11.54
C GLN A 124 -16.40 1.36 11.15
N ILE A 125 -17.61 0.90 10.81
CA ILE A 125 -17.82 -0.48 10.38
C ILE A 125 -17.01 -0.76 9.11
N ARG A 126 -17.01 0.18 8.15
CA ARG A 126 -16.23 0.04 6.91
C ARG A 126 -14.73 0.03 7.15
N LEU A 127 -14.25 0.83 8.09
CA LEU A 127 -12.84 0.88 8.48
C LEU A 127 -12.42 -0.40 9.20
N LEU A 128 -13.23 -0.88 10.16
CA LEU A 128 -12.96 -2.11 10.91
C LEU A 128 -12.91 -3.32 9.96
N LEU A 129 -13.85 -3.41 9.03
CA LEU A 129 -13.90 -4.48 8.05
C LEU A 129 -12.70 -4.44 7.10
N ALA A 130 -12.32 -3.25 6.61
CA ALA A 130 -11.10 -3.08 5.82
C ALA A 130 -9.82 -3.46 6.59
N VAL A 131 -9.73 -3.08 7.86
CA VAL A 131 -8.62 -3.42 8.75
C VAL A 131 -8.53 -4.94 8.96
N ALA A 132 -9.65 -5.60 9.20
CA ALA A 132 -9.73 -7.05 9.36
C ALA A 132 -9.31 -7.78 8.07
N ILE A 133 -9.83 -7.37 6.92
CA ILE A 133 -9.47 -7.94 5.62
C ILE A 133 -7.96 -7.78 5.38
N ASN A 134 -7.41 -6.59 5.60
CA ASN A 134 -5.99 -6.33 5.36
C ASN A 134 -5.08 -7.10 6.33
N PHE A 135 -5.51 -7.28 7.58
CA PHE A 135 -4.81 -8.10 8.56
C PHE A 135 -4.72 -9.56 8.09
N VAL A 136 -5.84 -10.16 7.69
CA VAL A 136 -5.87 -11.56 7.29
C VAL A 136 -5.15 -11.77 5.95
N CYS A 137 -5.35 -10.90 4.95
CA CYS A 137 -4.58 -10.92 3.70
C CYS A 137 -3.06 -10.91 3.95
N SER A 138 -2.59 -10.17 4.95
CA SER A 138 -1.17 -10.14 5.33
C SER A 138 -0.69 -11.45 5.93
N VAL A 139 -1.44 -12.01 6.88
CA VAL A 139 -1.11 -13.32 7.46
C VAL A 139 -0.97 -14.38 6.37
N VAL A 140 -1.89 -14.41 5.40
CA VAL A 140 -1.88 -15.38 4.30
C VAL A 140 -0.74 -15.13 3.31
N TYR A 141 -0.54 -13.88 2.88
CA TYR A 141 0.53 -13.53 1.94
C TYR A 141 1.92 -13.90 2.46
N TYR A 142 2.24 -13.47 3.69
CA TYR A 142 3.50 -13.83 4.33
C TYR A 142 3.55 -15.32 4.67
N GLY A 143 2.41 -15.94 5.00
CA GLY A 143 2.33 -17.35 5.34
C GLY A 143 2.65 -18.24 4.15
N LEU A 144 2.09 -17.93 2.98
CA LEU A 144 2.38 -18.59 1.72
C LEU A 144 3.83 -18.35 1.29
N SER A 145 4.32 -17.11 1.39
CA SER A 145 5.70 -16.77 1.02
C SER A 145 6.72 -17.53 1.88
N LEU A 146 6.49 -17.63 3.19
CA LEU A 146 7.33 -18.40 4.11
C LEU A 146 7.20 -19.91 3.89
N ASN A 147 6.00 -20.42 3.60
CA ASN A 147 5.79 -21.85 3.34
C ASN A 147 6.53 -22.30 2.07
N VAL A 148 6.45 -21.51 0.99
CA VAL A 148 7.19 -21.76 -0.26
C VAL A 148 8.70 -21.69 -0.03
N GLY A 149 9.15 -20.73 0.79
CA GLY A 149 10.56 -20.61 1.19
C GLY A 149 11.11 -21.81 1.97
N ASN A 150 10.26 -22.51 2.75
CA ASN A 150 10.66 -23.63 3.60
C ASN A 150 10.63 -25.00 2.90
N LEU A 151 10.17 -25.08 1.64
CA LEU A 151 10.06 -26.33 0.88
C LEU A 151 11.43 -26.92 0.42
N GLY A 152 12.56 -26.43 0.93
CA GLY A 152 13.89 -27.02 0.70
C GLY A 152 14.52 -26.68 -0.67
N THR A 153 14.02 -25.67 -1.36
CA THR A 153 14.72 -25.00 -2.48
C THR A 153 15.51 -23.78 -1.97
N ASN A 154 16.47 -23.28 -2.75
CA ASN A 154 17.23 -22.09 -2.39
C ASN A 154 16.28 -20.90 -2.13
N LEU A 155 16.29 -20.37 -0.90
CA LEU A 155 15.42 -19.26 -0.45
C LEU A 155 15.46 -18.07 -1.42
N TYR A 156 16.65 -17.71 -1.91
CA TYR A 156 16.86 -16.59 -2.84
C TYR A 156 16.09 -16.78 -4.16
N LEU A 157 16.09 -17.99 -4.72
CA LEU A 157 15.38 -18.28 -5.96
C LEU A 157 13.86 -18.21 -5.77
N ASN A 158 13.34 -18.67 -4.63
CA ASN A 158 11.91 -18.56 -4.33
C ASN A 158 11.47 -17.10 -4.21
N VAL A 159 12.26 -16.27 -3.50
CA VAL A 159 11.97 -14.83 -3.38
C VAL A 159 12.01 -14.14 -4.75
N LEU A 160 13.00 -14.49 -5.58
CA LEU A 160 13.12 -13.95 -6.93
C LEU A 160 11.92 -14.36 -7.82
N LEU A 161 11.50 -15.63 -7.75
CA LEU A 161 10.33 -16.12 -8.46
C LEU A 161 9.05 -15.42 -8.00
N ASN A 162 8.88 -15.20 -6.69
CA ASN A 162 7.74 -14.45 -6.16
C ASN A 162 7.68 -13.03 -6.72
N SER A 163 8.81 -12.31 -6.75
CA SER A 163 8.87 -10.96 -7.34
C SER A 163 8.56 -10.97 -8.84
N ILE A 164 9.08 -11.94 -9.59
CA ILE A 164 8.78 -12.05 -11.03
C ILE A 164 7.30 -12.32 -11.27
N VAL A 165 6.62 -13.05 -10.38
CA VAL A 165 5.19 -13.39 -10.49
C VAL A 165 4.29 -12.24 -10.04
N GLU A 166 4.72 -11.41 -9.09
CA GLU A 166 3.98 -10.21 -8.67
C GLU A 166 3.82 -9.18 -9.79
N VAL A 167 4.87 -8.92 -10.59
CA VAL A 167 4.82 -7.94 -11.68
C VAL A 167 3.69 -8.21 -12.69
N PRO A 168 3.57 -9.41 -13.29
CA PRO A 168 2.46 -9.72 -14.18
C PRO A 168 1.13 -9.79 -13.43
N ALA A 169 1.10 -10.13 -12.13
CA ALA A 169 -0.13 -10.08 -11.33
C ALA A 169 -0.70 -8.67 -11.25
N ILE A 170 0.16 -7.69 -10.96
CA ILE A 170 -0.22 -6.27 -10.85
C ILE A 170 -0.65 -5.73 -12.22
N LEU A 171 0.07 -6.08 -13.29
CA LEU A 171 -0.31 -5.66 -14.65
C LEU A 171 -1.63 -6.29 -15.10
N LEU A 172 -1.82 -7.59 -14.85
CA LEU A 172 -3.04 -8.30 -15.22
C LEU A 172 -4.23 -7.74 -14.45
N THR A 173 -4.10 -7.55 -13.13
CA THR A 173 -5.16 -6.94 -12.32
C THR A 173 -5.50 -5.52 -12.79
N ALA A 174 -4.52 -4.70 -13.17
CA ALA A 174 -4.79 -3.38 -13.74
C ALA A 174 -5.57 -3.44 -15.08
N ILE A 175 -5.26 -4.39 -15.96
CA ILE A 175 -5.98 -4.57 -17.23
C ILE A 175 -7.41 -5.08 -16.98
N LEU A 176 -7.55 -6.08 -16.11
CA LEU A 176 -8.85 -6.67 -15.79
C LEU A 176 -9.75 -5.69 -15.03
N LEU A 177 -9.17 -4.80 -14.21
CA LEU A 177 -9.90 -3.76 -13.47
C LEU A 177 -10.69 -2.85 -14.42
N ASN A 178 -10.06 -2.46 -15.52
CA ASN A 178 -10.67 -1.60 -16.53
C ASN A 178 -11.81 -2.30 -17.30
N LYS A 179 -11.81 -3.64 -17.35
CA LYS A 179 -12.74 -4.42 -18.18
C LYS A 179 -13.93 -5.01 -17.43
N PHE A 180 -13.71 -5.53 -16.21
CA PHE A 180 -14.73 -6.24 -15.42
C PHE A 180 -15.27 -5.42 -14.24
N GLY A 181 -14.66 -4.26 -13.94
CA GLY A 181 -15.00 -3.46 -12.76
C GLY A 181 -14.36 -4.00 -11.47
N ARG A 182 -14.45 -3.21 -10.38
CA ARG A 182 -13.68 -3.42 -9.14
C ARG A 182 -14.19 -4.58 -8.29
N LYS A 183 -15.50 -4.59 -8.00
CA LYS A 183 -16.13 -5.56 -7.09
C LYS A 183 -16.08 -7.01 -7.58
N PRO A 184 -16.54 -7.34 -8.81
CA PRO A 184 -16.55 -8.74 -9.27
C PRO A 184 -15.13 -9.28 -9.50
N LEU A 185 -14.17 -8.42 -9.82
CA LEU A 185 -12.77 -8.81 -9.97
C LEU A 185 -12.15 -9.21 -8.64
N ALA A 186 -12.42 -8.48 -7.54
CA ALA A 186 -11.92 -8.81 -6.21
C ALA A 186 -12.42 -10.18 -5.78
N ILE A 187 -13.74 -10.36 -5.84
CA ILE A 187 -14.41 -11.62 -5.48
C ILE A 187 -13.86 -12.76 -6.34
N GLY A 188 -13.77 -12.58 -7.67
CA GLY A 188 -13.25 -13.61 -8.58
C GLY A 188 -11.81 -14.03 -8.29
N ILE A 189 -10.91 -13.07 -8.05
CA ILE A 189 -9.50 -13.36 -7.72
C ILE A 189 -9.39 -14.03 -6.35
N GLN A 190 -10.19 -13.60 -5.37
CA GLN A 190 -10.16 -14.15 -4.02
C GLN A 190 -10.69 -15.58 -3.96
N TRP A 191 -11.80 -15.87 -4.66
CA TRP A 191 -12.33 -17.23 -4.81
C TRP A 191 -11.33 -18.14 -5.53
N PHE A 192 -10.74 -17.65 -6.63
CA PHE A 192 -9.72 -18.40 -7.35
C PHE A 192 -8.51 -18.68 -6.44
N ASN A 193 -8.03 -17.68 -5.71
CA ASN A 193 -6.95 -17.85 -4.75
C ASN A 193 -7.29 -18.86 -3.64
N GLY A 194 -8.48 -18.77 -3.05
CA GLY A 194 -8.96 -19.68 -2.00
C GLY A 194 -9.02 -21.14 -2.48
N VAL A 195 -9.59 -21.39 -3.66
CA VAL A 195 -9.65 -22.74 -4.25
C VAL A 195 -8.25 -23.30 -4.47
N PHE A 196 -7.35 -22.50 -5.05
CA PHE A 196 -5.96 -22.94 -5.25
C PHE A 196 -5.29 -23.23 -3.92
N CYS A 197 -5.42 -22.35 -2.92
CA CYS A 197 -4.88 -22.53 -1.58
C CYS A 197 -5.38 -23.82 -0.90
N ILE A 198 -6.68 -24.13 -0.96
CA ILE A 198 -7.25 -25.37 -0.41
C ILE A 198 -6.66 -26.60 -1.10
N VAL A 199 -6.57 -26.56 -2.43
CA VAL A 199 -5.91 -27.62 -3.21
C VAL A 199 -4.46 -27.78 -2.75
N GLY A 200 -3.71 -26.70 -2.53
CA GLY A 200 -2.34 -26.74 -2.02
C GLY A 200 -2.20 -27.38 -0.64
N SER A 201 -3.17 -27.14 0.25
CA SER A 201 -3.19 -27.67 1.61
C SER A 201 -3.46 -29.19 1.65
N LEU A 202 -4.29 -29.69 0.73
CA LEU A 202 -4.66 -31.11 0.65
C LEU A 202 -3.55 -32.01 0.07
N LEU A 203 -2.52 -31.42 -0.56
CA LEU A 203 -1.46 -32.17 -1.25
C LEU A 203 -0.28 -32.45 -0.31
N LYS A 204 -0.06 -33.73 0.01
CA LYS A 204 1.08 -34.17 0.83
C LYS A 204 2.41 -34.10 0.07
N GLY A 205 3.47 -33.65 0.77
CA GLY A 205 4.77 -33.27 0.21
C GLY A 205 5.73 -34.41 -0.14
N TYR A 206 5.31 -35.41 -0.93
CA TYR A 206 6.21 -36.44 -1.45
C TYR A 206 6.14 -36.55 -2.99
N GLY A 207 7.30 -36.54 -3.66
CA GLY A 207 7.41 -36.71 -5.11
C GLY A 207 6.85 -35.54 -5.95
N THR A 208 6.23 -35.84 -7.10
CA THR A 208 5.62 -34.86 -8.03
C THR A 208 4.64 -33.89 -7.35
N TRP A 209 4.01 -34.32 -6.25
CA TRP A 209 3.09 -33.52 -5.44
C TRP A 209 3.76 -32.29 -4.79
N LYS A 210 5.10 -32.32 -4.58
CA LYS A 210 5.86 -31.15 -4.12
C LYS A 210 5.86 -30.01 -5.14
N VAL A 211 5.98 -30.34 -6.43
CA VAL A 211 5.95 -29.34 -7.51
C VAL A 211 4.56 -28.72 -7.61
N VAL A 212 3.51 -29.54 -7.50
CA VAL A 212 2.12 -29.05 -7.49
C VAL A 212 1.87 -28.12 -6.31
N ARG A 213 2.40 -28.43 -5.12
CA ARG A 213 2.34 -27.55 -3.93
C ARG A 213 3.05 -26.21 -4.16
N ILE A 214 4.22 -26.21 -4.81
CA ILE A 214 4.95 -24.97 -5.15
C ILE A 214 4.17 -24.13 -6.17
N VAL A 215 3.66 -24.75 -7.25
CA VAL A 215 2.87 -24.04 -8.28
C VAL A 215 1.61 -23.43 -7.67
N CYS A 216 0.95 -24.16 -6.78
CA CYS A 216 -0.18 -23.65 -6.02
C CYS A 216 0.21 -22.46 -5.13
N GLY A 217 1.33 -22.53 -4.40
CA GLY A 217 1.82 -21.43 -3.58
C GLY A 217 2.14 -20.17 -4.40
N ILE A 218 2.79 -20.34 -5.56
CA ILE A 218 3.07 -19.24 -6.49
C ILE A 218 1.78 -18.61 -7.02
N GLN A 219 0.78 -19.43 -7.36
CA GLN A 219 -0.53 -18.95 -7.80
C GLN A 219 -1.27 -18.21 -6.67
N GLY A 220 -1.11 -18.65 -5.43
CA GLY A 220 -1.68 -17.95 -4.27
C GLY A 220 -1.03 -16.58 -4.04
N ILE A 221 0.29 -16.48 -4.22
CA ILE A 221 1.01 -15.20 -4.16
C ILE A 221 0.55 -14.27 -5.29
N PHE A 222 0.37 -14.79 -6.50
CA PHE A 222 -0.19 -14.05 -7.64
C PHE A 222 -1.58 -13.47 -7.31
N GLY A 223 -2.48 -14.30 -6.77
CA GLY A 223 -3.81 -13.87 -6.35
C GLY A 223 -3.77 -12.79 -5.26
N MET A 224 -2.97 -13.02 -4.21
CA MET A 224 -2.81 -12.07 -3.10
C MET A 224 -2.24 -10.73 -3.54
N ALA A 225 -1.24 -10.71 -4.44
CA ALA A 225 -0.70 -9.46 -4.99
C ALA A 225 -1.78 -8.64 -5.73
N GLY A 226 -2.67 -9.33 -6.44
CA GLY A 226 -3.84 -8.72 -7.08
C GLY A 226 -4.85 -8.15 -6.08
N THR A 227 -5.24 -8.94 -5.07
CA THR A 227 -6.16 -8.51 -4.02
C THR A 227 -5.61 -7.29 -3.27
N TYR A 228 -4.32 -7.26 -2.93
CA TYR A 228 -3.68 -6.11 -2.29
C TYR A 228 -3.78 -4.81 -3.11
N ASN A 229 -3.53 -4.90 -4.41
CA ASN A 229 -3.63 -3.75 -5.30
C ASN A 229 -5.07 -3.22 -5.35
N LEU A 230 -6.03 -4.14 -5.48
CA LEU A 230 -7.44 -3.81 -5.58
C LEU A 230 -8.01 -3.26 -4.28
N LEU A 231 -7.64 -3.83 -3.14
CA LEU A 231 -8.00 -3.36 -1.81
C LEU A 231 -7.45 -1.95 -1.59
N PHE A 232 -6.21 -1.67 -1.96
CA PHE A 232 -5.64 -0.32 -1.85
C PHE A 232 -6.42 0.71 -2.67
N VAL A 233 -6.74 0.37 -3.92
CA VAL A 233 -7.54 1.25 -4.79
C VAL A 233 -8.95 1.44 -4.24
N TYR A 234 -9.58 0.38 -3.73
CA TYR A 234 -10.91 0.45 -3.13
C TYR A 234 -10.93 1.33 -1.88
N MET A 235 -9.94 1.21 -1.00
CA MET A 235 -9.78 2.07 0.18
C MET A 235 -9.66 3.54 -0.20
N VAL A 236 -8.89 3.86 -1.25
CA VAL A 236 -8.76 5.23 -1.74
C VAL A 236 -10.09 5.76 -2.28
N GLU A 237 -10.97 4.93 -2.82
CA GLU A 237 -12.24 5.40 -3.39
C GLU A 237 -13.39 5.42 -2.40
N LEU A 238 -13.39 4.52 -1.43
CA LEU A 238 -14.43 4.41 -0.43
C LEU A 238 -14.33 5.54 0.60
N PHE A 239 -13.11 5.95 0.97
CA PHE A 239 -12.89 6.94 2.02
C PHE A 239 -12.73 8.36 1.44
N PRO A 240 -13.44 9.36 2.02
CA PRO A 240 -13.29 10.76 1.62
C PRO A 240 -11.87 11.25 1.93
N THR A 241 -11.40 12.22 1.15
CA THR A 241 -10.00 12.71 1.15
C THR A 241 -9.46 13.08 2.52
N VAL A 242 -10.32 13.57 3.42
CA VAL A 242 -9.95 14.01 4.78
C VAL A 242 -9.53 12.81 5.65
N VAL A 243 -10.32 11.72 5.67
CA VAL A 243 -10.06 10.53 6.52
C VAL A 243 -9.28 9.43 5.81
N ARG A 244 -9.13 9.50 4.49
CA ARG A 244 -8.47 8.48 3.66
C ARG A 244 -7.06 8.14 4.12
N ASN A 245 -6.24 9.16 4.42
CA ASN A 245 -4.85 8.94 4.84
C ASN A 245 -4.78 8.24 6.21
N ALA A 246 -5.68 8.59 7.14
CA ALA A 246 -5.78 7.92 8.44
C ALA A 246 -6.25 6.46 8.27
N ALA A 247 -7.28 6.22 7.46
CA ALA A 247 -7.80 4.88 7.19
C ALA A 247 -6.75 3.96 6.53
N LEU A 248 -6.02 4.46 5.53
CA LEU A 248 -4.90 3.75 4.90
C LEU A 248 -3.77 3.47 5.91
N GLY A 249 -3.47 4.42 6.79
CA GLY A 249 -2.49 4.24 7.87
C GLY A 249 -2.90 3.12 8.84
N CYS A 250 -4.15 3.11 9.29
CA CYS A 250 -4.67 2.06 10.16
C CYS A 250 -4.67 0.68 9.49
N ALA A 251 -5.13 0.61 8.23
CA ALA A 251 -5.13 -0.65 7.48
C ALA A 251 -3.71 -1.18 7.27
N THR A 252 -2.74 -0.32 6.92
CA THR A 252 -1.34 -0.74 6.71
C THR A 252 -0.66 -1.19 7.99
N GLN A 253 -0.92 -0.54 9.13
CA GLN A 253 -0.45 -1.01 10.43
C GLN A 253 -1.02 -2.39 10.78
N ALA A 254 -2.32 -2.61 10.53
CA ALA A 254 -2.93 -3.92 10.73
C ALA A 254 -2.30 -5.00 9.84
N ALA A 255 -1.99 -4.69 8.57
CA ALA A 255 -1.25 -5.60 7.72
C ALA A 255 0.16 -5.89 8.28
N GLN A 256 0.87 -4.91 8.83
CA GLN A 256 2.17 -5.16 9.47
C GLN A 256 2.04 -6.06 10.70
N MET A 257 1.00 -5.90 11.51
CA MET A 257 0.72 -6.80 12.63
C MET A 257 0.46 -8.24 12.15
N GLY A 258 -0.28 -8.40 11.05
CA GLY A 258 -0.49 -9.71 10.41
C GLY A 258 0.81 -10.35 9.91
N ALA A 259 1.73 -9.54 9.38
CA ALA A 259 3.05 -10.01 8.93
C ALA A 259 3.89 -10.55 10.10
N ILE A 260 3.85 -9.88 11.26
CA ILE A 260 4.55 -10.31 12.47
C ILE A 260 3.98 -11.62 13.03
N LEU A 261 2.66 -11.82 12.92
CA LEU A 261 1.98 -13.03 13.39
C LEU A 261 2.10 -14.21 12.41
N SER A 262 2.33 -13.94 11.13
CA SER A 262 2.44 -14.96 10.08
C SER A 262 3.38 -16.14 10.39
N PRO A 263 4.65 -15.94 10.81
CA PRO A 263 5.54 -17.06 11.13
C PRO A 263 5.01 -17.94 12.28
N PHE A 264 4.32 -17.37 13.26
CA PHE A 264 3.72 -18.15 14.34
C PHE A 264 2.56 -19.02 13.84
N VAL A 265 1.74 -18.50 12.92
CA VAL A 265 0.64 -19.25 12.30
C VAL A 265 1.17 -20.43 11.47
N VAL A 266 2.26 -20.21 10.72
CA VAL A 266 2.91 -21.27 9.93
C VAL A 266 3.49 -22.38 10.82
N VAL A 267 4.03 -22.04 12.00
CA VAL A 267 4.59 -23.01 12.96
C VAL A 267 3.51 -23.80 13.70
N ILE A 268 2.37 -23.18 14.02
CA ILE A 268 1.28 -23.82 14.78
C ILE A 268 0.44 -24.76 13.91
N GLY A 269 0.36 -24.53 12.60
CA GLY A 269 -0.26 -25.50 11.70
C GLY A 269 -0.17 -25.13 10.22
N GLU A 270 0.32 -26.08 9.41
CA GLU A 270 0.38 -25.96 7.95
C GLU A 270 -1.00 -25.76 7.29
N GLY A 271 -2.13 -25.85 8.00
CA GLY A 271 -3.49 -25.67 7.46
C GLY A 271 -4.17 -24.33 7.78
N ILE A 272 -3.65 -23.54 8.73
CA ILE A 272 -4.34 -22.35 9.27
C ILE A 272 -4.30 -21.15 8.29
N PRO A 273 -3.20 -20.86 7.57
CA PRO A 273 -3.19 -19.79 6.55
C PRO A 273 -4.25 -20.01 5.46
N PHE A 274 -4.63 -21.27 5.23
CA PHE A 274 -5.53 -21.68 4.17
C PHE A 274 -7.00 -21.44 4.55
N VAL A 275 -7.42 -21.81 5.77
CA VAL A 275 -8.77 -21.50 6.29
C VAL A 275 -8.99 -19.98 6.41
N LEU A 276 -7.94 -19.23 6.75
CA LEU A 276 -7.98 -17.78 6.83
C LEU A 276 -8.25 -17.13 5.46
N SER A 277 -7.74 -17.71 4.36
CA SER A 277 -7.97 -17.18 3.01
C SER A 277 -9.43 -17.29 2.55
N GLU A 278 -10.14 -18.33 2.98
CA GLU A 278 -11.56 -18.57 2.69
C GLU A 278 -12.47 -17.66 3.54
N LEU A 279 -12.10 -17.46 4.81
CA LEU A 279 -12.77 -16.48 5.69
C LEU A 279 -12.69 -15.06 5.15
N VAL A 280 -11.58 -14.68 4.49
CA VAL A 280 -11.47 -13.38 3.81
C VAL A 280 -12.43 -13.28 2.63
N GLY A 281 -12.59 -14.33 1.83
CA GLY A 281 -13.55 -14.34 0.72
C GLY A 281 -14.98 -14.06 1.18
N LEU A 282 -15.38 -14.68 2.29
CA LEU A 282 -16.70 -14.46 2.91
C LEU A 282 -16.83 -13.05 3.53
N GLN A 283 -15.78 -12.53 4.16
CA GLN A 283 -15.77 -11.17 4.71
C GLN A 283 -15.80 -10.10 3.60
N GLU A 284 -15.12 -10.33 2.49
CA GLU A 284 -15.17 -9.45 1.32
C GLU A 284 -16.55 -9.44 0.69
N GLU A 285 -17.20 -10.60 0.49
CA GLU A 285 -18.59 -10.65 0.00
C GLU A 285 -19.54 -9.81 0.88
N PHE A 286 -19.41 -9.92 2.20
CA PHE A 286 -20.19 -9.12 3.16
C PHE A 286 -19.84 -7.63 3.09
N TYR A 287 -18.56 -7.29 2.96
CA TYR A 287 -18.09 -5.91 2.80
C TYR A 287 -18.58 -5.25 1.52
N TYR A 288 -18.66 -6.01 0.43
CA TYR A 288 -19.09 -5.48 -0.86
C TYR A 288 -20.62 -5.32 -0.96
N PHE A 289 -21.38 -6.03 -0.12
CA PHE A 289 -22.86 -5.97 -0.05
C PHE A 289 -23.41 -4.94 0.95
N THR A 290 -22.59 -4.34 1.81
CA THR A 290 -22.97 -3.33 2.82
C THR A 290 -22.50 -1.92 2.45
#